data_AF-A0A4V2GDF9-F1
#
_entry.id   AF-A0A4V2GDF9-F1
#
_cell.length_a   1.000
_cell.length_b   1.000
_cell.length_c   1.000
_cell.angle_alpha   90.00
_cell.angle_beta   90.00
_cell.angle_gamma   90.00
#
_symmetry.space_group_name_H-M   'P 1'
#
loop_
_entity.id
_entity.type
_entity.pdbx_description
1 polymer ?
#
loop_
_entity_poly.entity_id
_entity_poly.type
_entity_poly.pdbx_seq_one_letter_code
_entity_poly.pdbx_strand_id
1 'polypeptide(L)' 'MPGPRPGSSAYDKQRARLRDLIEQSGRAADQEANQVANRILQDDRGQRGVVRGERTFGPKGEREPGDPK' A
#
# COMPACT_ATOMS: atom_id res chain seq x y z
N MET A 1 2.15 -7.88 14.88
CA MET A 1 1.18 -6.99 14.23
C MET A 1 1.84 -6.42 12.98
N PRO A 2 1.22 -6.49 11.78
CA PRO A 2 1.73 -5.77 10.63
C PRO A 2 1.85 -4.28 10.97
N GLY A 3 2.84 -3.60 10.38
CA GLY A 3 3.10 -2.18 10.62
C GLY A 3 1.92 -1.26 10.21
N PRO A 4 2.13 0.06 10.24
CA PRO A 4 1.14 1.04 9.77
C PRO A 4 0.52 0.65 8.42
N ARG A 5 -0.77 0.91 8.22
CA ARG A 5 -1.47 0.52 6.98
C ARG A 5 -1.55 1.69 5.99
N PRO A 6 -1.61 1.43 4.67
CA PRO A 6 -1.87 2.44 3.65
C PRO A 6 -3.09 3.29 4.03
N GLY A 7 -2.97 4.61 3.86
CA GLY A 7 -3.98 5.58 4.28
C GLY A 7 -3.86 6.07 5.73
N SER A 8 -2.85 5.63 6.49
CA SER A 8 -2.51 6.18 7.79
C SER A 8 -1.30 7.12 7.73
N SER A 9 -1.30 8.19 8.54
CA SER A 9 -0.15 9.11 8.62
C SER A 9 1.16 8.39 8.99
N ALA A 10 1.09 7.34 9.81
CA ALA A 10 2.25 6.55 10.17
C ALA A 10 2.81 5.75 8.97
N TYR A 11 1.96 5.27 8.07
CA TYR A 11 2.39 4.64 6.83
C TYR A 11 3.06 5.64 5.90
N ASP A 12 2.48 6.83 5.73
CA ASP A 12 3.07 7.86 4.88
C ASP A 12 4.47 8.31 5.36
N LYS A 13 4.66 8.42 6.69
CA LYS A 13 5.98 8.70 7.27
C LYS A 13 6.99 7.59 6.98
N GLN A 14 6.58 6.32 7.07
CA GLN A 14 7.47 5.19 6.74
C GLN A 14 7.79 5.15 5.25
N ARG A 15 6.80 5.41 4.40
CA ARG A 15 6.95 5.46 2.94
C ARG A 15 7.92 6.55 2.52
N ALA A 16 7.79 7.76 3.08
CA ALA A 16 8.70 8.87 2.81
C ALA A 16 10.15 8.52 3.19
N ARG A 17 10.38 7.97 4.39
CA ARG A 17 11.73 7.54 4.80
C ARG A 17 12.32 6.48 3.86
N LEU A 18 11.52 5.50 3.45
CA LEU A 18 11.99 4.49 2.50
C LEU A 18 12.29 5.07 1.13
N ARG A 19 11.44 5.96 0.62
CA ARG A 19 11.69 6.67 -0.64
C ARG A 19 13.02 7.42 -0.57
N ASP A 20 13.24 8.22 0.48
CA ASP A 20 14.45 9.01 0.62
C ASP A 20 15.71 8.12 0.68
N LEU A 21 15.64 6.96 1.35
CA LEU A 21 16.73 5.97 1.36
C LEU A 21 16.99 5.35 -0.02
N ILE A 22 15.94 5.07 -0.79
CA ILE A 22 16.06 4.53 -2.16
C ILE A 22 16.69 5.58 -3.09
N GLU A 23 16.26 6.83 -2.99
CA GLU A 23 16.84 7.95 -3.75
C GLU A 23 18.32 8.16 -3.40
N GLN A 24 18.66 8.17 -2.11
CA GLN A 24 20.04 8.29 -1.63
C GLN A 24 20.94 7.15 -2.10
N SER A 25 20.38 5.94 -2.24
CA SER A 25 21.13 4.78 -2.75
C SER A 25 21.41 4.86 -4.26
N GLY A 26 20.81 5.81 -4.98
CA GLY A 26 20.91 5.92 -6.44
C GLY A 26 20.18 4.80 -7.19
N ARG A 27 19.35 4.01 -6.49
CA ARG A 27 18.68 2.84 -7.07
C ARG A 27 17.45 3.19 -7.91
N ALA A 28 16.77 4.28 -7.57
CA ALA A 28 15.61 4.81 -8.27
C ALA A 28 15.39 6.28 -7.87
N ALA A 29 14.70 7.07 -8.70
CA ALA A 29 14.42 8.48 -8.45
C ALA A 29 12.92 8.80 -8.46
N ASP A 30 12.51 9.78 -7.66
CA ASP A 30 11.16 10.38 -7.65
C ASP A 30 10.01 9.34 -7.66
N GLN A 31 9.25 9.27 -8.76
CA GLN A 31 8.12 8.35 -8.91
C GLN A 31 8.53 6.89 -8.73
N GLU A 32 9.68 6.49 -9.25
CA GLU A 32 10.13 5.10 -9.18
C GLU A 32 10.50 4.74 -7.74
N ALA A 33 11.24 5.62 -7.04
CA ALA A 33 11.55 5.42 -5.62
C ALA A 33 10.29 5.32 -4.76
N ASN A 34 9.26 6.10 -5.09
CA ASN A 34 7.96 6.04 -4.43
C ASN A 34 7.21 4.72 -4.69
N GLN A 35 7.26 4.20 -5.92
CA GLN A 35 6.68 2.90 -6.26
C GLN A 35 7.40 1.75 -5.54
N VAL A 36 8.74 1.77 -5.53
CA VAL A 36 9.57 0.78 -4.83
C VAL A 36 9.30 0.82 -3.32
N ALA A 37 9.23 2.00 -2.71
CA ALA A 37 8.89 2.14 -1.30
C ALA A 37 7.52 1.54 -0.95
N ASN A 38 6.50 1.80 -1.79
CA ASN A 38 5.18 1.21 -1.62
C ASN A 38 5.19 -0.31 -1.72
N ARG A 39 5.91 -0.86 -2.71
CA ARG A 39 6.05 -2.31 -2.90
C ARG A 39 6.68 -2.97 -1.66
N ILE A 40 7.79 -2.42 -1.16
CA ILE A 40 8.46 -2.94 0.05
C ILE A 40 7.52 -2.92 1.27
N LEU A 41 6.77 -1.83 1.48
CA LEU A 41 5.85 -1.76 2.61
C LEU A 41 4.70 -2.77 2.49
N GLN A 42 4.09 -2.87 1.32
CA GLN A 42 2.89 -3.69 1.12
C GLN A 42 3.21 -5.17 0.98
N ASP A 43 4.18 -5.52 0.14
CA ASP A 43 4.49 -6.92 -0.19
C ASP A 43 5.49 -7.51 0.80
N ASP A 44 6.64 -6.87 1.00
CA ASP A 44 7.72 -7.47 1.81
C ASP A 44 7.42 -7.38 3.31
N ARG A 45 6.80 -6.28 3.75
CA ARG A 45 6.46 -6.05 5.16
C ARG A 45 5.01 -6.39 5.51
N GLY A 46 4.23 -6.88 4.54
CA GLY A 46 2.84 -7.29 4.75
C GLY A 46 1.92 -6.15 5.19
N GLN A 47 2.27 -4.89 4.95
CA GLN A 47 1.43 -3.73 5.25
C GLN A 47 0.48 -3.44 4.10
N ARG A 48 -0.19 -4.48 3.59
CA ARG A 48 -1.19 -4.32 2.55
C ARG A 48 -2.37 -3.51 3.09
N GLY A 49 -3.01 -2.75 2.20
CA GLY A 49 -4.30 -2.16 2.51
C GLY A 49 -5.28 -3.25 2.93
N VAL A 50 -6.23 -2.92 3.80
CA VAL A 50 -7.35 -3.84 4.05
C VAL A 50 -8.09 -4.03 2.73
N VAL A 51 -8.32 -5.30 2.34
CA VAL A 51 -9.34 -5.64 1.37
C VAL A 51 -10.62 -5.02 1.91
N ARG A 52 -11.18 -4.08 1.15
CA ARG A 52 -12.42 -3.39 1.51
C ARG A 52 -13.44 -4.49 1.85
N GLY A 53 -14.13 -4.38 2.99
CA GLY A 53 -15.08 -5.43 3.39
C GLY A 53 -16.27 -5.49 2.43
N GLU A 54 -17.09 -6.55 2.55
CA GLU A 54 -18.30 -6.74 1.74
C GLU A 54 -19.19 -5.47 1.60
N ARG A 55 -19.21 -4.60 2.62
CA ARG A 55 -20.00 -3.36 2.62
C ARG A 55 -19.54 -2.30 1.62
N THR A 56 -18.31 -2.37 1.12
CA THR A 56 -17.77 -1.37 0.18
C THR A 56 -18.04 -1.72 -1.28
N PHE A 57 -18.45 -2.96 -1.56
CA PHE A 57 -18.76 -3.45 -2.91
C PHE A 57 -20.23 -3.27 -3.30
N GLY A 58 -21.04 -2.58 -2.48
CA GLY A 58 -22.48 -2.51 -2.70
C GLY A 58 -23.21 -3.83 -2.35
N PRO A 59 -24.54 -3.88 -2.57
CA PRO A 59 -25.33 -5.07 -2.29
C PRO A 59 -24.81 -6.26 -3.09
N LYS A 60 -24.84 -7.48 -2.53
CA LYS A 60 -24.26 -8.69 -3.14
C LYS A 60 -24.70 -8.94 -4.60
N GLY A 61 -25.90 -8.47 -4.97
CA GLY A 61 -26.46 -8.60 -6.31
C GLY A 61 -25.95 -7.59 -7.35
N GLU A 62 -25.28 -6.51 -6.94
CA GLU A 62 -24.70 -5.48 -7.82
C GLU A 62 -23.17 -5.61 -7.96
N ARG A 63 -22.58 -6.67 -7.39
CA ARG A 63 -21.13 -6.90 -7.39
C ARG A 63 -20.64 -7.47 -8.72
N GLU A 64 -19.49 -6.99 -9.19
CA GLU A 64 -18.89 -7.48 -10.43
C GLU A 64 -18.22 -8.86 -10.23
N PRO A 65 -18.04 -9.65 -11.32
CA PRO A 65 -17.37 -10.95 -11.24
C PRO A 65 -15.88 -10.79 -10.89
N GLY A 66 -15.57 -10.77 -9.59
CA GLY A 66 -14.23 -10.52 -9.06
C GLY A 66 -14.25 -9.97 -7.64
N ASP A 67 -15.39 -9.40 -7.23
CA ASP A 67 -15.60 -8.96 -5.86
C ASP A 67 -15.81 -10.14 -4.91
N PRO A 68 -15.37 -10.04 -3.64
CA PRO A 68 -15.65 -11.05 -2.63
C PRO A 68 -17.17 -11.18 -2.42
N LYS A 69 -17.67 -12.42 -2.49
CA LYS A 69 -19.09 -12.75 -2.34
C LYS A 69 -19.55 -12.69 -0.88
#